data_AF-S7SUD6-F1
#
_entry.id   AF-S7SUD6-F1
#
_cell.length_a   1.000
_cell.length_b   1.000
_cell.length_c   1.000
_cell.angle_alpha   90.00
_cell.angle_beta   90.00
_cell.angle_gamma   90.00
#
_symmetry.space_group_name_H-M   'P 1'
#
loop_
_entity.id
_entity.type
_entity.pdbx_description
1 polymer ?
#
loop_
_entity_poly.entity_id
_entity_poly.type
_entity_poly.pdbx_seq_one_letter_code
_entity_poly.pdbx_strand_id
1 'polypeptide(L)'
;MDDLEQKLEDELEQLRMDAEEGAFPLHETNEGDFHRHRQKQQEFSFAAWKQEADRHVERLEGLARLWRRHDEVKRRYEEASSEAGERRREMDEWRHQQWKWEELFEEEKERFEQAVLAWVEQGGIDVSETDIQAFLQQMGALYEQYSLDDLKRPFVQAYYDAVGKKKDEKWRLEHDIRLLEEKRAEREAELRQWREQRDPEPERDEQTVAARLALEEKGIPFVPFYAAVEFVDDVPDDVRERIESALSHAGLLDASLPLARLTSPAIVCSLRTRLIWRIRSPIICAPTKTPLCQWNGSTKCSEAS
;
A
#
# COMPACT_ATOMS: atom_id res chain seq x y z
N MET A 1 9.62 -111.87 57.36
CA MET A 1 8.57 -110.90 57.74
C MET A 1 9.12 -109.48 57.61
N ASP A 2 10.40 -109.24 57.92
CA ASP A 2 11.07 -107.91 57.82
C ASP A 2 10.94 -107.18 56.48
N ASP A 3 11.06 -107.85 55.34
CA ASP A 3 11.10 -107.17 54.03
C ASP A 3 9.79 -106.45 53.66
N LEU A 4 8.64 -106.95 54.13
CA LEU A 4 7.34 -106.30 53.91
C LEU A 4 7.11 -105.14 54.88
N GLU A 5 7.62 -105.24 56.10
CA GLU A 5 7.51 -104.16 57.09
C GLU A 5 8.41 -102.98 56.75
N GLN A 6 9.62 -103.26 56.25
CA GLN A 6 10.55 -102.24 55.80
C GLN A 6 9.98 -101.46 54.60
N LYS A 7 9.43 -102.16 53.60
CA LYS A 7 8.74 -101.52 52.46
C LYS A 7 7.57 -100.64 52.87
N LEU A 8 6.81 -101.05 53.88
CA LEU A 8 5.68 -100.25 54.36
C LEU A 8 6.16 -98.96 55.04
N GLU A 9 7.23 -99.02 55.82
CA GLU A 9 7.82 -97.84 56.47
C GLU A 9 8.40 -96.88 55.42
N ASP A 10 9.09 -97.40 54.40
CA ASP A 10 9.61 -96.61 53.28
C ASP A 10 8.48 -95.88 52.53
N GLU A 11 7.34 -96.53 52.28
CA GLU A 11 6.17 -95.92 51.63
C GLU A 11 5.49 -94.85 52.52
N LEU A 12 5.45 -95.05 53.84
CA LEU A 12 4.93 -94.03 54.76
C LEU A 12 5.85 -92.81 54.82
N GLU A 13 7.17 -93.01 54.81
CA GLU A 13 8.14 -91.93 54.76
C GLU A 13 7.99 -91.12 53.46
N GLN A 14 7.81 -91.80 52.33
CA GLN A 14 7.55 -91.14 51.05
C GLN A 14 6.24 -90.33 51.10
N LEU A 15 5.15 -90.90 51.63
CA LEU A 15 3.88 -90.19 51.75
C LEU A 15 3.96 -88.97 52.68
N ARG A 16 4.80 -89.02 53.73
CA ARG A 16 5.08 -87.86 54.59
C ARG A 16 5.76 -86.74 53.81
N MET A 17 6.78 -87.07 53.01
CA MET A 17 7.48 -86.09 52.17
C MET A 17 6.52 -85.45 51.16
N ASP A 18 5.71 -86.27 50.48
CA ASP A 18 4.71 -85.78 49.51
C ASP A 18 3.63 -84.92 50.17
N ALA A 19 3.23 -85.26 51.40
CA ALA A 19 2.26 -84.48 52.17
C ALA A 19 2.83 -83.12 52.60
N GLU A 20 4.13 -83.04 52.92
CA GLU A 20 4.78 -81.77 53.23
C GLU A 20 4.90 -80.88 51.98
N GLU A 21 5.36 -81.43 50.85
CA GLU A 21 5.46 -80.70 49.58
C GLU A 21 4.08 -80.23 49.09
N GLY A 22 3.06 -81.09 49.21
CA GLY A 22 1.68 -80.78 48.88
C GLY A 22 0.94 -79.96 49.92
N ALA A 23 1.56 -79.64 51.06
CA ALA A 23 0.93 -79.01 52.22
C ALA A 23 -0.42 -79.66 52.59
N PHE A 24 -0.45 -80.99 52.74
CA PHE A 24 -1.61 -81.79 53.08
C PHE A 24 -1.72 -82.00 54.61
N PRO A 25 -2.51 -81.18 55.33
CA PRO A 25 -2.51 -81.18 56.79
C PRO A 25 -3.16 -82.41 57.43
N LEU A 26 -3.98 -83.16 56.69
CA LEU A 26 -4.68 -84.34 57.23
C LEU A 26 -3.78 -85.60 57.23
N HIS A 27 -2.62 -85.57 56.57
CA HIS A 27 -1.69 -86.70 56.52
C HIS A 27 -1.23 -87.15 57.91
N GLU A 28 -0.80 -86.22 58.77
CA GLU A 28 -0.34 -86.52 60.13
C GLU A 28 -1.43 -87.19 60.97
N THR A 29 -2.69 -86.78 60.78
CA THR A 29 -3.84 -87.38 61.47
C THR A 29 -4.14 -88.78 60.94
N ASN A 30 -4.13 -88.96 59.62
CA ASN A 30 -4.40 -90.24 58.96
C ASN A 30 -3.33 -91.30 59.25
N GLU A 31 -2.08 -90.88 59.29
CA GLU A 31 -0.96 -91.73 59.65
C GLU A 31 -1.02 -92.13 61.14
N GLY A 32 -1.35 -91.19 62.02
CA GLY A 32 -1.61 -91.48 63.43
C GLY A 32 -2.76 -92.48 63.64
N ASP A 33 -3.82 -92.38 62.83
CA ASP A 33 -4.92 -93.35 62.83
C ASP A 33 -4.49 -94.72 62.29
N PHE A 34 -3.67 -94.76 61.24
CA PHE A 34 -3.10 -96.00 60.72
C PHE A 34 -2.25 -96.73 61.78
N HIS A 35 -1.35 -96.03 62.46
CA HIS A 35 -0.54 -96.61 63.55
C HIS A 35 -1.41 -97.12 64.71
N ARG A 36 -2.49 -96.41 65.07
CA ARG A 36 -3.44 -96.84 66.12
C ARG A 36 -4.20 -98.12 65.77
N HIS A 37 -4.62 -98.30 64.52
CA HIS A 37 -5.28 -99.54 64.08
C HIS A 37 -4.29 -100.71 63.97
N ARG A 38 -3.03 -100.44 63.55
CA ARG A 38 -1.94 -101.42 63.51
C ARG A 38 -1.60 -101.97 64.91
N GLN A 39 -1.50 -101.10 65.92
CA GLN A 39 -1.25 -101.52 67.31
C GLN A 39 -2.36 -102.42 67.88
N LYS A 40 -3.60 -102.24 67.41
CA LYS A 40 -4.77 -103.03 67.84
C LYS A 40 -5.01 -104.28 66.98
N GLN A 41 -4.15 -104.56 65.99
CA GLN A 41 -4.32 -105.65 65.01
C GLN A 41 -5.70 -105.63 64.31
N GLN A 42 -6.22 -104.43 64.02
CA GLN A 42 -7.49 -104.26 63.33
C GLN A 42 -7.26 -104.01 61.83
N GLU A 43 -8.17 -104.48 60.99
CA GLU A 43 -8.17 -104.14 59.57
C GLU A 43 -8.39 -102.64 59.40
N PHE A 44 -7.51 -101.99 58.65
CA PHE A 44 -7.59 -100.55 58.35
C PHE A 44 -8.05 -100.33 56.91
N SER A 45 -9.02 -99.44 56.73
CA SER A 45 -9.50 -99.05 55.40
C SER A 45 -8.88 -97.73 54.96
N PHE A 46 -8.13 -97.77 53.86
CA PHE A 46 -7.54 -96.58 53.24
C PHE A 46 -8.55 -95.73 52.44
N ALA A 47 -9.83 -96.11 52.40
CA ALA A 47 -10.84 -95.42 51.60
C ALA A 47 -11.04 -93.96 52.05
N ALA A 48 -11.04 -93.70 53.37
CA ALA A 48 -11.18 -92.35 53.91
C ALA A 48 -9.94 -91.49 53.62
N TRP A 49 -8.75 -92.04 53.84
CA TRP A 49 -7.48 -91.38 53.54
C TRP A 49 -7.38 -91.00 52.06
N LYS A 50 -7.73 -91.94 51.15
CA LYS A 50 -7.78 -91.66 49.71
C LYS A 50 -8.78 -90.56 49.37
N GLN A 51 -9.99 -90.60 49.92
CA GLN A 51 -10.99 -89.57 49.67
C GLN A 51 -10.55 -88.18 50.15
N GLU A 52 -9.83 -88.10 51.27
CA GLU A 52 -9.30 -86.83 51.77
C GLU A 52 -8.14 -86.30 50.92
N ALA A 53 -7.27 -87.19 50.44
CA ALA A 53 -6.23 -86.84 49.49
C ALA A 53 -6.83 -86.34 48.16
N ASP A 54 -7.83 -87.04 47.62
CA ASP A 54 -8.54 -86.64 46.39
C ASP A 54 -9.17 -85.24 46.55
N ARG A 55 -9.84 -84.97 47.68
CA ARG A 55 -10.39 -83.64 47.98
C ARG A 55 -9.32 -82.54 48.08
N HIS A 56 -8.16 -82.86 48.63
CA HIS A 56 -7.05 -81.91 48.74
C HIS A 56 -6.46 -81.59 47.36
N VAL A 57 -6.30 -82.61 46.50
CA VAL A 57 -5.88 -82.44 45.10
C VAL A 57 -6.88 -81.54 44.35
N GLU A 58 -8.19 -81.81 44.46
CA GLU A 58 -9.23 -80.98 43.85
C GLU A 58 -9.15 -79.51 44.33
N ARG A 59 -8.85 -79.30 45.62
CA ARG A 59 -8.66 -77.95 46.20
C ARG A 59 -7.44 -77.26 45.60
N LEU A 60 -6.30 -77.94 45.51
CA LEU A 60 -5.08 -77.40 44.92
C LEU A 60 -5.26 -77.07 43.44
N GLU A 61 -5.92 -77.93 42.67
CA GLU A 61 -6.28 -77.65 41.28
C GLU A 61 -7.22 -76.45 41.15
N GLY A 62 -8.17 -76.32 42.07
CA GLY A 62 -9.03 -75.13 42.19
C GLY A 62 -8.23 -73.85 42.40
N LEU A 63 -7.31 -73.87 43.37
CA LEU A 63 -6.42 -72.73 43.67
C LEU A 63 -5.50 -72.40 42.49
N ALA A 64 -4.90 -73.41 41.84
CA ALA A 64 -4.06 -73.21 40.67
C ALA A 64 -4.84 -72.57 39.51
N ARG A 65 -6.09 -72.98 39.29
CA ARG A 65 -6.98 -72.34 38.30
C ARG A 65 -7.29 -70.89 38.65
N LEU A 66 -7.59 -70.60 39.92
CA LEU A 66 -7.83 -69.23 40.38
C LEU A 66 -6.58 -68.35 40.22
N TRP A 67 -5.41 -68.87 40.57
CA TRP A 67 -4.15 -68.15 40.45
C TRP A 67 -3.82 -67.81 38.99
N ARG A 68 -4.00 -68.77 38.07
CA ARG A 68 -3.82 -68.51 36.62
C ARG A 68 -4.76 -67.42 36.11
N ARG A 69 -6.03 -67.43 36.53
CA ARG A 69 -6.99 -66.37 36.15
C ARG A 69 -6.60 -65.02 36.74
N HIS A 70 -6.17 -64.98 37.99
CA HIS A 70 -5.68 -63.75 38.62
C HIS A 70 -4.49 -63.17 37.85
N ASP A 71 -3.51 -64.00 37.50
CA ASP A 71 -2.32 -63.57 36.76
C ASP A 71 -2.66 -63.06 35.36
N GLU A 72 -3.57 -63.73 34.66
CA GLU A 72 -4.08 -63.27 33.35
C GLU A 72 -4.76 -61.90 33.46
N VAL A 73 -5.62 -61.70 34.46
CA VAL A 73 -6.32 -60.43 34.69
C VAL A 73 -5.34 -59.34 35.10
N LYS A 74 -4.37 -59.65 35.96
CA LYS A 74 -3.33 -58.72 36.37
C LYS A 74 -2.50 -58.24 35.18
N ARG A 75 -2.06 -59.16 34.31
CA ARG A 75 -1.33 -58.82 33.08
C ARG A 75 -2.15 -57.90 32.18
N ARG A 76 -3.43 -58.22 31.95
CA ARG A 76 -4.33 -57.35 31.16
C ARG A 76 -4.51 -55.97 31.79
N TYR A 77 -4.57 -55.89 33.11
CA TYR A 77 -4.65 -54.62 33.82
C TYR A 77 -3.38 -53.79 33.63
N GLU A 78 -2.20 -54.41 33.75
CA GLU A 78 -0.92 -53.74 33.54
C GLU A 78 -0.78 -53.22 32.10
N GLU A 79 -1.16 -54.04 31.11
CA GLU A 79 -1.22 -53.64 29.70
C GLU A 79 -2.15 -52.44 29.49
N ALA A 80 -3.41 -52.54 29.94
CA ALA A 80 -4.39 -51.47 29.80
C ALA A 80 -3.98 -50.17 30.53
N SER A 81 -3.34 -50.29 31.69
CA SER A 81 -2.81 -49.15 32.45
C SER A 81 -1.64 -48.48 31.72
N SER A 82 -0.74 -49.26 31.12
CA SER A 82 0.36 -48.74 30.30
C SER A 82 -0.17 -47.99 29.09
N GLU A 83 -1.10 -48.59 28.34
CA GLU A 83 -1.71 -47.95 27.18
C GLU A 83 -2.49 -46.68 27.55
N ALA A 84 -3.18 -46.66 28.70
CA ALA A 84 -3.84 -45.46 29.19
C ALA A 84 -2.82 -44.36 29.54
N GLY A 85 -1.67 -44.74 30.10
CA GLY A 85 -0.54 -43.84 30.34
C GLY A 85 0.03 -43.23 29.07
N GLU A 86 0.21 -44.02 28.02
CA GLU A 86 0.68 -43.56 26.70
C GLU A 86 -0.32 -42.59 26.06
N ARG A 87 -1.60 -42.97 25.99
CA ARG A 87 -2.67 -42.10 25.46
C ARG A 87 -2.77 -40.78 26.23
N ARG A 88 -2.53 -40.81 27.55
CA ARG A 88 -2.50 -39.59 28.35
C ARG A 88 -1.32 -38.68 28.01
N ARG A 89 -0.13 -39.25 27.78
CA ARG A 89 1.04 -38.47 27.33
C ARG A 89 0.79 -37.84 25.96
N GLU A 90 0.22 -38.58 25.02
CA GLU A 90 -0.14 -38.04 23.71
C GLU A 90 -1.14 -36.88 23.84
N MET A 91 -2.19 -37.04 24.65
CA MET A 91 -3.14 -35.95 24.92
C MET A 91 -2.46 -34.73 25.54
N ASP A 92 -1.56 -34.93 26.51
CA ASP A 92 -0.82 -33.83 27.15
C ASP A 92 0.12 -33.13 26.14
N GLU A 93 0.72 -33.88 25.21
CA GLU A 93 1.51 -33.32 24.11
C GLU A 93 0.64 -32.49 23.15
N TRP A 94 -0.50 -33.02 22.70
CA TRP A 94 -1.43 -32.29 21.84
C TRP A 94 -1.96 -31.02 22.50
N ARG A 95 -2.27 -31.06 23.80
CA ARG A 95 -2.66 -29.87 24.58
C ARG A 95 -1.55 -28.85 24.65
N HIS A 96 -0.31 -29.29 24.85
CA HIS A 96 0.85 -28.40 24.84
C HIS A 96 1.06 -27.75 23.48
N GLN A 97 0.90 -28.51 22.39
CA GLN A 97 0.96 -27.96 21.03
C GLN A 97 -0.17 -26.95 20.79
N GLN A 98 -1.41 -27.28 21.19
CA GLN A 98 -2.54 -26.36 21.08
C GLN A 98 -2.25 -25.05 21.82
N TRP A 99 -1.80 -25.13 23.08
CA TRP A 99 -1.46 -23.96 23.87
C TRP A 99 -0.38 -23.09 23.21
N LYS A 100 0.68 -23.72 22.66
CA LYS A 100 1.71 -23.01 21.89
C LYS A 100 1.17 -22.33 20.65
N TRP A 101 0.29 -23.00 19.90
CA TRP A 101 -0.31 -22.42 18.70
C TRP A 101 -1.24 -21.27 19.03
N GLU A 102 -1.99 -21.36 20.13
CA GLU A 102 -2.81 -20.27 20.67
C GLU A 102 -1.93 -19.08 21.07
N GLU A 103 -0.84 -19.31 21.81
CA GLU A 103 0.12 -18.27 22.20
C GLU A 103 0.72 -17.56 20.96
N LEU A 104 1.26 -18.32 20.01
CA LEU A 104 1.81 -17.78 18.76
C LEU A 104 0.76 -17.02 17.93
N PHE A 105 -0.48 -17.49 17.95
CA PHE A 105 -1.56 -16.84 17.21
C PHE A 105 -1.94 -15.49 17.83
N GLU A 106 -2.04 -15.41 19.16
CA GLU A 106 -2.26 -14.14 19.86
C GLU A 106 -1.07 -13.19 19.69
N GLU A 107 0.18 -13.68 19.76
CA GLU A 107 1.36 -12.87 19.48
C GLU A 107 1.36 -12.27 18.06
N GLU A 108 1.02 -13.06 17.04
CA GLU A 108 0.94 -12.57 15.66
C GLU A 108 -0.26 -11.63 15.43
N LYS A 109 -1.37 -11.80 16.14
CA LYS A 109 -2.47 -10.82 16.16
C LYS A 109 -2.02 -9.49 16.71
N GLU A 110 -1.41 -9.48 17.90
CA GLU A 110 -0.90 -8.26 18.54
C GLU A 110 0.13 -7.56 17.65
N ARG A 111 1.04 -8.33 17.05
CA ARG A 111 2.04 -7.81 16.12
C ARG A 111 1.38 -7.18 14.89
N PHE A 112 0.35 -7.81 14.33
CA PHE A 112 -0.39 -7.29 13.19
C PHE A 112 -1.15 -6.01 13.55
N GLU A 113 -1.81 -5.95 14.71
CA GLU A 113 -2.45 -4.73 15.22
C GLU A 113 -1.46 -3.58 15.35
N GLN A 114 -0.31 -3.82 15.98
CA GLN A 114 0.76 -2.83 16.12
C GLN A 114 1.28 -2.36 14.75
N ALA A 115 1.45 -3.27 13.80
CA ALA A 115 1.90 -2.91 12.44
C ALA A 115 0.87 -2.04 11.71
N VAL A 116 -0.43 -2.32 11.86
CA VAL A 116 -1.52 -1.52 11.28
C VAL A 116 -1.58 -0.15 11.93
N LEU A 117 -1.52 -0.06 13.26
CA LEU A 117 -1.53 1.21 13.98
C LEU A 117 -0.30 2.06 13.61
N ALA A 118 0.90 1.47 13.58
CA ALA A 118 2.11 2.16 13.16
C ALA A 118 2.02 2.65 11.70
N TRP A 119 1.37 1.89 10.81
CA TRP A 119 1.12 2.32 9.44
C TRP A 119 0.14 3.50 9.36
N VAL A 120 -0.91 3.52 10.18
CA VAL A 120 -1.82 4.66 10.28
C VAL A 120 -1.08 5.90 10.81
N GLU A 121 -0.22 5.74 11.82
CA GLU A 121 0.58 6.83 12.40
C GLU A 121 1.60 7.43 11.42
N GLN A 122 2.19 6.61 10.53
CA GLN A 122 3.10 7.10 9.48
C GLN A 122 2.42 8.11 8.53
N GLY A 123 1.09 8.11 8.49
CA GLY A 123 0.29 9.07 7.77
C GLY A 123 0.23 8.84 6.26
N GLY A 124 -0.77 9.44 5.62
CA GLY A 124 -0.97 9.40 4.16
C GLY A 124 -2.40 9.08 3.73
N ILE A 125 -3.17 8.43 4.61
CA ILE A 125 -4.58 8.11 4.41
C ILE A 125 -5.32 8.52 5.68
N ASP A 126 -6.41 9.28 5.52
CA ASP A 126 -7.27 9.69 6.63
C ASP A 126 -8.25 8.56 6.92
N VAL A 127 -7.94 7.75 7.93
CA VAL A 127 -8.80 6.67 8.42
C VAL A 127 -9.52 7.17 9.66
N SER A 128 -10.84 7.00 9.72
CA SER A 128 -11.63 7.42 10.87
C SER A 128 -11.22 6.66 12.13
N GLU A 129 -11.17 7.35 13.27
CA GLU A 129 -10.92 6.74 14.59
C GLU A 129 -11.95 5.63 14.90
N THR A 130 -13.18 5.77 14.40
CA THR A 130 -14.22 4.75 14.51
C THR A 130 -13.86 3.45 13.79
N ASP A 131 -13.19 3.55 12.64
CA ASP A 131 -12.84 2.39 11.82
C ASP A 131 -11.64 1.66 12.42
N ILE A 132 -10.71 2.41 13.03
CA ILE A 132 -9.59 1.85 13.80
C ILE A 132 -10.11 1.10 15.03
N GLN A 133 -11.05 1.69 15.78
CA GLN A 133 -11.66 1.03 16.94
C GLN A 133 -12.45 -0.22 16.53
N ALA A 134 -13.20 -0.17 15.42
CA ALA A 134 -13.91 -1.32 14.89
C ALA A 134 -12.95 -2.44 14.47
N PHE A 135 -11.82 -2.10 13.83
CA PHE A 135 -10.77 -3.05 13.48
C PHE A 135 -10.20 -3.78 14.71
N LEU A 136 -9.84 -3.04 15.78
CA LEU A 136 -9.31 -3.64 17.01
C LEU A 136 -10.34 -4.56 17.70
N GLN A 137 -11.62 -4.19 17.69
CA GLN A 137 -12.68 -5.06 18.22
C GLN A 137 -12.90 -6.32 17.38
N GLN A 138 -12.84 -6.20 16.06
CA GLN A 138 -13.04 -7.32 15.14
C GLN A 138 -11.85 -8.28 15.11
N MET A 139 -10.63 -7.78 15.33
CA MET A 139 -9.40 -8.58 15.43
C MET A 139 -9.48 -9.63 16.55
N GLY A 140 -10.13 -9.30 17.67
CA GLY A 140 -10.36 -10.25 18.77
C GLY A 140 -11.21 -11.47 18.36
N ALA A 141 -12.12 -11.30 17.40
CA ALA A 141 -13.00 -12.35 16.87
C ALA A 141 -12.60 -12.80 15.44
N LEU A 142 -11.33 -12.61 15.07
CA LEU A 142 -10.77 -13.01 13.78
C LEU A 142 -10.84 -14.53 13.62
N TYR A 143 -11.40 -14.98 12.49
CA TYR A 143 -11.74 -16.36 12.13
C TYR A 143 -12.88 -17.02 12.94
N GLU A 144 -13.38 -16.38 13.98
CA GLU A 144 -14.62 -16.81 14.65
C GLU A 144 -15.86 -16.19 14.00
N GLN A 145 -15.83 -14.87 13.79
CA GLN A 145 -16.96 -14.09 13.28
C GLN A 145 -16.60 -13.25 12.06
N TYR A 146 -15.33 -12.89 11.91
CA TYR A 146 -14.85 -12.00 10.86
C TYR A 146 -13.72 -12.65 10.06
N SER A 147 -13.71 -12.41 8.75
CA SER A 147 -12.60 -12.79 7.88
C SER A 147 -11.56 -11.67 7.79
N LEU A 148 -10.35 -12.00 7.33
CA LEU A 148 -9.32 -10.99 7.05
C LEU A 148 -9.77 -9.94 6.02
N ASP A 149 -10.63 -10.31 5.07
CA ASP A 149 -11.12 -9.39 4.05
C ASP A 149 -12.13 -8.38 4.63
N ASP A 150 -12.91 -8.79 5.63
CA ASP A 150 -13.83 -7.90 6.35
C ASP A 150 -13.06 -6.84 7.14
N LEU A 151 -11.96 -7.24 7.80
CA LEU A 151 -11.07 -6.32 8.53
C LEU A 151 -10.41 -5.28 7.63
N LYS A 152 -10.03 -5.68 6.40
CA LYS A 152 -9.35 -4.79 5.44
C LYS A 152 -10.30 -3.81 4.77
N ARG A 153 -11.58 -4.14 4.70
CA ARG A 153 -12.57 -3.40 3.92
C ARG A 153 -12.63 -1.90 4.25
N PRO A 154 -12.65 -1.46 5.52
CA PRO A 154 -12.65 -0.05 5.88
C PRO A 154 -11.37 0.67 5.41
N PHE A 155 -10.21 0.04 5.61
CA PHE A 155 -8.91 0.61 5.19
C PHE A 155 -8.77 0.70 3.67
N VAL A 156 -9.25 -0.31 2.95
CA VAL A 156 -9.26 -0.32 1.48
C VAL A 156 -10.17 0.79 0.95
N GLN A 157 -11.33 0.99 1.57
CA GLN A 157 -12.22 2.08 1.20
C GLN A 157 -11.58 3.46 1.45
N ALA A 158 -11.00 3.68 2.63
CA ALA A 158 -10.29 4.91 2.96
C ALA A 158 -9.12 5.18 1.99
N TYR A 159 -8.38 4.14 1.60
CA TYR A 159 -7.32 4.23 0.60
C TYR A 159 -7.84 4.70 -0.76
N TYR A 160 -8.90 4.07 -1.27
CA TYR A 160 -9.48 4.45 -2.57
C TYR A 160 -10.07 5.86 -2.54
N ASP A 161 -10.67 6.28 -1.43
CA ASP A 161 -11.18 7.65 -1.25
C ASP A 161 -10.04 8.68 -1.26
N ALA A 162 -8.93 8.39 -0.58
CA ALA A 162 -7.74 9.25 -0.58
C ALA A 162 -7.12 9.36 -1.98
N VAL A 163 -7.00 8.24 -2.69
CA VAL A 163 -6.51 8.21 -4.08
C VAL A 163 -7.46 8.97 -5.02
N GLY A 164 -8.77 8.84 -4.82
CA GLY A 164 -9.78 9.60 -5.55
C GLY A 164 -9.60 11.10 -5.40
N LYS A 165 -9.52 11.60 -4.16
CA LYS A 165 -9.26 13.02 -3.86
C LYS A 165 -7.99 13.54 -4.53
N LYS A 166 -6.90 12.77 -4.49
CA LYS A 166 -5.63 13.16 -5.13
C LYS A 166 -5.71 13.18 -6.66
N LYS A 167 -6.45 12.26 -7.26
CA LYS A 167 -6.72 12.30 -8.71
C LYS A 167 -7.54 13.53 -9.08
N ASP A 168 -8.56 13.88 -8.31
CA ASP A 168 -9.37 15.06 -8.56
C ASP A 168 -8.57 16.36 -8.43
N GLU A 169 -7.71 16.46 -7.42
CA GLU A 169 -6.74 17.57 -7.28
C GLU A 169 -5.82 17.67 -8.49
N LYS A 170 -5.28 16.53 -8.96
CA LYS A 170 -4.44 16.49 -10.15
C LYS A 170 -5.20 16.98 -11.38
N TRP A 171 -6.42 16.52 -11.61
CA TRP A 171 -7.25 16.96 -12.74
C TRP A 171 -7.52 18.47 -12.70
N ARG A 172 -7.80 19.02 -11.51
CA ARG A 172 -7.97 20.47 -11.32
C ARG A 172 -6.69 21.24 -11.68
N LEU A 173 -5.54 20.82 -11.15
CA LEU A 173 -4.27 21.46 -11.45
C LEU A 173 -3.90 21.37 -12.93
N GLU A 174 -4.14 20.22 -13.58
CA GLU A 174 -3.92 20.06 -15.03
C GLU A 174 -4.86 20.93 -15.87
N HIS A 175 -6.07 21.19 -15.39
CA HIS A 175 -6.99 22.14 -16.01
C HIS A 175 -6.48 23.59 -15.86
N ASP A 176 -6.07 23.97 -14.65
CA ASP A 176 -5.54 25.31 -14.36
C ASP A 176 -4.26 25.60 -15.13
N ILE A 177 -3.35 24.62 -15.25
CA ILE A 177 -2.13 24.73 -16.05
C ILE A 177 -2.48 25.01 -17.51
N ARG A 178 -3.41 24.25 -18.11
CA ARG A 178 -3.85 24.48 -19.50
C ARG A 178 -4.43 25.88 -19.70
N LEU A 179 -5.28 26.33 -18.77
CA LEU A 179 -5.87 27.67 -18.85
C LEU A 179 -4.80 28.77 -18.77
N LEU A 180 -3.78 28.57 -17.92
CA LEU A 180 -2.65 29.50 -17.80
C LEU A 180 -1.75 29.46 -19.04
N GLU A 181 -1.54 28.29 -19.64
CA GLU A 181 -0.80 28.13 -20.89
C GLU A 181 -1.51 28.83 -22.06
N GLU A 182 -2.84 28.70 -22.16
CA GLU A 182 -3.66 29.41 -23.15
C GLU A 182 -3.52 30.93 -22.97
N LYS A 183 -3.73 31.44 -21.75
CA LYS A 183 -3.55 32.87 -21.44
C LYS A 183 -2.14 33.35 -21.73
N ARG A 184 -1.12 32.54 -21.44
CA ARG A 184 0.27 32.87 -21.75
C ARG A 184 0.47 32.95 -23.27
N ALA A 185 -0.05 32.00 -24.03
CA ALA A 185 0.05 32.00 -25.49
C ALA A 185 -0.65 33.22 -26.11
N GLU A 186 -1.82 33.61 -25.60
CA GLU A 186 -2.52 34.84 -25.98
C GLU A 186 -1.67 36.08 -25.72
N ARG A 187 -1.12 36.23 -24.50
CA ARG A 187 -0.24 37.37 -24.16
C ARG A 187 1.05 37.39 -24.98
N GLU A 188 1.63 36.23 -25.28
CA GLU A 188 2.81 36.13 -26.15
C GLU A 188 2.47 36.44 -27.61
N ALA A 189 1.26 36.15 -28.08
CA ALA A 189 0.79 36.58 -29.39
C ALA A 189 0.57 38.10 -29.44
N GLU A 190 -0.10 38.67 -28.44
CA GLU A 190 -0.25 40.13 -28.30
C GLU A 190 1.12 40.82 -28.29
N LEU A 191 2.06 40.34 -27.46
CA LEU A 191 3.38 40.94 -27.33
C LEU A 191 4.23 40.81 -28.62
N ARG A 192 4.04 39.74 -29.39
CA ARG A 192 4.63 39.62 -30.74
C ARG A 192 4.02 40.64 -31.71
N GLN A 193 2.70 40.80 -31.72
CA GLN A 193 2.02 41.82 -32.52
C GLN A 193 2.55 43.23 -32.18
N TRP A 194 2.67 43.57 -30.89
CA TRP A 194 3.22 44.86 -30.45
C TRP A 194 4.69 45.04 -30.83
N ARG A 195 5.51 43.98 -30.83
CA ARG A 195 6.93 44.07 -31.22
C ARG A 195 7.13 44.17 -32.73
N GLU A 196 6.27 43.55 -33.52
CA GLU A 196 6.31 43.61 -34.99
C GLU A 196 5.74 44.93 -35.52
N GLN A 197 4.84 45.58 -34.77
CA GLN A 197 4.41 46.95 -35.04
C GLN A 197 5.50 47.94 -34.62
N ARG A 198 6.36 48.31 -35.58
CA ARG A 198 7.52 49.17 -35.35
C ARG A 198 7.19 50.61 -34.96
N ASP A 199 5.96 51.07 -35.22
CA ASP A 199 5.42 52.36 -34.80
C ASP A 199 3.89 52.24 -34.70
N PRO A 200 3.30 51.92 -33.53
CA PRO A 200 1.85 51.89 -33.38
C PRO A 200 1.30 53.31 -33.57
N GLU A 201 0.59 53.54 -34.67
CA GLU A 201 -0.18 54.77 -34.83
C GLU A 201 -1.30 54.78 -33.78
N PRO A 202 -1.49 55.90 -33.04
CA PRO A 202 -2.51 55.96 -31.99
C PRO A 202 -3.91 55.70 -32.58
N GLU A 203 -4.83 55.14 -31.79
CA GLU A 203 -6.23 54.97 -32.19
C GLU A 203 -6.80 56.32 -32.66
N ARG A 204 -7.19 56.37 -33.94
CA ARG A 204 -7.69 57.59 -34.59
C ARG A 204 -9.21 57.61 -34.55
N ASP A 205 -9.75 58.80 -34.33
CA ASP A 205 -11.17 59.07 -34.52
C ASP A 205 -11.57 58.81 -36.00
N GLU A 206 -12.72 58.19 -36.23
CA GLU A 206 -13.26 57.83 -37.54
C GLU A 206 -13.32 59.03 -38.50
N GLN A 207 -13.56 60.23 -37.97
CA GLN A 207 -13.63 61.47 -38.75
C GLN A 207 -12.28 61.87 -39.37
N THR A 208 -11.18 61.58 -38.67
CA THR A 208 -9.81 61.89 -39.12
C THR A 208 -9.36 60.94 -40.23
N VAL A 209 -9.81 59.68 -40.18
CA VAL A 209 -9.55 58.68 -41.23
C VAL A 209 -10.28 59.04 -42.53
N ALA A 210 -11.56 59.44 -42.43
CA ALA A 210 -12.36 59.84 -43.59
C ALA A 210 -11.80 61.08 -44.31
N ALA A 211 -11.33 62.08 -43.55
CA ALA A 211 -10.72 63.28 -44.12
C ALA A 211 -9.42 62.99 -44.89
N ARG A 212 -8.65 61.99 -44.47
CA ARG A 212 -7.39 61.58 -45.11
C ARG A 212 -7.61 60.77 -46.38
N LEU A 213 -8.56 59.85 -46.38
CA LEU A 213 -8.99 59.14 -47.59
C LEU A 213 -9.44 60.13 -48.67
N ALA A 214 -10.20 61.16 -48.29
CA ALA A 214 -10.63 62.23 -49.20
C ALA A 214 -9.48 63.11 -49.71
N LEU A 215 -8.32 63.15 -49.03
CA LEU A 215 -7.11 63.86 -49.46
C LEU A 215 -6.23 62.99 -50.37
N GLU A 216 -6.16 61.68 -50.10
CA GLU A 216 -5.52 60.68 -50.96
C GLU A 216 -6.21 60.55 -52.32
N GLU A 217 -7.55 60.49 -52.35
CA GLU A 217 -8.34 60.49 -53.59
C GLU A 217 -8.11 61.75 -54.45
N LYS A 218 -7.76 62.87 -53.80
CA LYS A 218 -7.45 64.15 -54.46
C LYS A 218 -5.98 64.27 -54.88
N GLY A 219 -5.16 63.25 -54.63
CA GLY A 219 -3.76 63.19 -55.03
C GLY A 219 -2.85 64.22 -54.33
N ILE A 220 -3.24 64.70 -53.14
CA ILE A 220 -2.46 65.68 -52.38
C ILE A 220 -1.53 64.93 -51.41
N PRO A 221 -0.19 64.99 -51.57
CA PRO A 221 0.72 64.39 -50.62
C PRO A 221 0.65 65.12 -49.28
N PHE A 222 0.40 64.38 -48.19
CA PHE A 222 0.35 64.90 -46.83
C PHE A 222 1.26 64.08 -45.89
N VAL A 223 1.80 64.73 -44.86
CA VAL A 223 2.63 64.09 -43.82
C VAL A 223 2.07 64.47 -42.44
N PRO A 224 1.95 63.53 -41.49
CA PRO A 224 1.57 63.85 -40.11
C PRO A 224 2.56 64.82 -39.46
N PHE A 225 2.05 65.74 -38.63
CA PHE A 225 2.87 66.75 -37.96
C PHE A 225 4.02 66.13 -37.16
N TYR A 226 3.78 65.05 -36.41
CA TYR A 226 4.82 64.36 -35.64
C TYR A 226 5.96 63.79 -36.51
N ALA A 227 5.67 63.40 -37.76
CA ALA A 227 6.67 62.85 -38.67
C ALA A 227 7.46 63.94 -39.42
N ALA A 228 6.90 65.14 -39.51
CA ALA A 228 7.47 66.26 -40.27
C ALA A 228 8.44 67.13 -39.45
N VAL A 229 8.38 67.08 -38.11
CA VAL A 229 9.06 68.02 -37.22
C VAL A 229 9.94 67.29 -36.20
N GLU A 230 11.16 67.77 -36.01
CA GLU A 230 12.14 67.25 -35.04
C GLU A 230 12.51 68.37 -34.05
N PHE A 231 12.64 68.03 -32.76
CA PHE A 231 13.07 68.99 -31.75
C PHE A 231 14.53 69.41 -32.00
N VAL A 232 14.86 70.65 -31.69
CA VAL A 232 16.26 71.12 -31.71
C VAL A 232 17.01 70.48 -30.52
N ASP A 233 18.26 70.03 -30.73
CA ASP A 233 19.06 69.28 -29.74
C ASP A 233 19.24 69.98 -28.36
N ASP A 234 18.99 71.29 -28.29
CA ASP A 234 19.22 72.15 -27.11
C ASP A 234 17.98 72.26 -26.19
N VAL A 235 16.97 71.38 -26.37
CA VAL A 235 15.75 71.33 -25.55
C VAL A 235 15.84 70.16 -24.57
N PRO A 236 15.81 70.42 -23.24
CA PRO A 236 15.85 69.37 -22.24
C PRO A 236 14.60 68.47 -22.29
N ASP A 237 14.78 67.19 -21.97
CA ASP A 237 13.79 66.13 -22.19
C ASP A 237 12.47 66.37 -21.42
N ASP A 238 12.52 66.99 -20.23
CA ASP A 238 11.35 67.32 -19.42
C ASP A 238 10.43 68.35 -20.09
N VAL A 239 11.00 69.30 -20.82
CA VAL A 239 10.26 70.30 -21.59
C VAL A 239 9.71 69.68 -22.87
N ARG A 240 10.46 68.77 -23.49
CA ARG A 240 10.02 68.00 -24.67
C ARG A 240 8.77 67.20 -24.36
N GLU A 241 8.80 66.42 -23.29
CA GLU A 241 7.67 65.59 -22.83
C GLU A 241 6.42 66.42 -22.54
N ARG A 242 6.57 67.59 -21.90
CA ARG A 242 5.45 68.49 -21.61
C ARG A 242 4.83 69.08 -22.87
N ILE A 243 5.65 69.43 -23.87
CA ILE A 243 5.18 69.97 -25.15
C ILE A 243 4.50 68.86 -25.98
N GLU A 244 5.09 67.68 -26.06
CA GLU A 244 4.48 66.52 -26.72
C GLU A 244 3.16 66.14 -26.07
N SER A 245 3.10 66.07 -24.75
CA SER A 245 1.88 65.79 -23.99
C SER A 245 0.78 66.82 -24.29
N ALA A 246 1.11 68.12 -24.30
CA ALA A 246 0.15 69.19 -24.59
C ALA A 246 -0.35 69.13 -26.05
N LEU A 247 0.53 68.83 -27.01
CA LEU A 247 0.17 68.71 -28.42
C LEU A 247 -0.61 67.42 -28.73
N SER A 248 -0.37 66.35 -27.97
CA SER A 248 -1.12 65.10 -28.03
C SER A 248 -2.55 65.31 -27.55
N HIS A 249 -2.71 65.94 -26.38
CA HIS A 249 -4.01 66.25 -25.80
C HIS A 249 -4.85 67.18 -26.68
N ALA A 250 -4.20 68.05 -27.46
CA ALA A 250 -4.84 68.95 -28.42
C ALA A 250 -5.15 68.29 -29.79
N GLY A 251 -4.73 67.04 -30.04
CA GLY A 251 -4.89 66.36 -31.32
C GLY A 251 -4.04 66.95 -32.47
N LEU A 252 -3.08 67.82 -32.15
CA LEU A 252 -2.27 68.55 -33.14
C LEU A 252 -1.06 67.74 -33.64
N LEU A 253 -0.59 66.76 -32.85
CA LEU A 253 0.50 65.86 -33.28
C LEU A 253 0.13 65.03 -34.51
N ASP A 254 -1.14 64.67 -34.67
CA ASP A 254 -1.64 63.88 -35.80
C ASP A 254 -2.32 64.77 -36.88
N ALA A 255 -2.08 66.09 -36.86
CA ALA A 255 -2.58 66.98 -37.91
C ALA A 255 -1.87 66.70 -39.24
N SER A 256 -2.63 66.53 -40.32
CA SER A 256 -2.10 66.31 -41.67
C SER A 256 -1.63 67.63 -42.30
N LEU A 257 -0.34 67.75 -42.59
CA LEU A 257 0.21 68.90 -43.29
C LEU A 257 0.35 68.61 -44.80
N PRO A 258 -0.17 69.47 -45.70
CA PRO A 258 0.06 69.32 -47.13
C PRO A 258 1.53 69.66 -47.48
N LEU A 259 2.17 68.78 -48.25
CA LEU A 259 3.62 68.87 -48.59
C LEU A 259 4.01 70.19 -49.28
N ALA A 260 3.07 70.83 -49.99
CA ALA A 260 3.27 72.11 -50.67
C ALA A 260 3.63 73.29 -49.73
N ARG A 261 3.41 73.15 -48.41
CA ARG A 261 3.73 74.19 -47.41
C ARG A 261 5.06 73.96 -46.67
N LEU A 262 5.77 72.86 -46.94
CA LEU A 262 7.02 72.49 -46.24
C LEU A 262 8.31 73.02 -46.91
N THR A 263 8.19 73.78 -48.01
CA THR A 263 9.34 74.34 -48.76
C THR A 263 9.89 75.65 -48.18
N SER A 264 9.37 76.11 -47.04
CA SER A 264 9.88 77.29 -46.33
C SER A 264 10.55 76.86 -45.02
N PRO A 265 11.81 77.22 -44.73
CA PRO A 265 12.56 76.74 -43.56
C PRO A 265 12.06 77.32 -42.21
N ALA A 266 10.88 77.94 -42.18
CA ALA A 266 10.28 78.45 -40.97
C ALA A 266 8.76 78.31 -41.05
N ILE A 267 8.20 77.37 -40.26
CA ILE A 267 6.83 77.53 -39.79
C ILE A 267 6.89 78.72 -38.82
N VAL A 268 6.54 79.91 -39.33
CA VAL A 268 6.49 81.15 -38.55
C VAL A 268 5.30 81.05 -37.59
N CYS A 269 5.55 80.57 -36.38
CA CYS A 269 4.64 80.77 -35.26
C CYS A 269 4.89 82.18 -34.72
N SER A 270 3.95 83.10 -34.95
CA SER A 270 4.07 84.50 -34.53
C SER A 270 3.81 84.67 -33.04
N LEU A 271 4.68 84.15 -32.18
CA LEU A 271 4.77 84.48 -30.77
C LEU A 271 6.26 84.53 -30.39
N ARG A 272 6.69 85.64 -29.78
CA ARG A 272 8.08 85.92 -29.39
C ARG A 272 8.63 84.82 -28.45
N THR A 273 9.26 83.78 -28.96
CA THR A 273 10.19 82.92 -28.20
C THR A 273 11.03 82.04 -29.15
N ARG A 274 12.19 81.59 -28.69
CA ARG A 274 13.21 80.82 -29.46
C ARG A 274 12.60 79.67 -30.26
N LEU A 275 13.18 79.36 -31.42
CA LEU A 275 12.81 78.21 -32.27
C LEU A 275 13.06 76.91 -31.51
N ILE A 276 11.98 76.18 -31.17
CA ILE A 276 12.03 74.90 -30.44
C ILE A 276 12.03 73.69 -31.41
N TRP A 277 11.63 73.91 -32.66
CA TRP A 277 11.36 72.86 -33.64
C TRP A 277 12.04 73.14 -34.99
N ARG A 278 12.51 72.09 -35.66
CA ARG A 278 13.13 72.15 -37.00
C ARG A 278 12.42 71.16 -37.95
N ILE A 279 12.26 71.56 -39.21
CA ILE A 279 11.71 70.68 -40.26
C ILE A 279 12.82 69.71 -40.71
N ARG A 280 12.52 68.40 -40.73
CA ARG A 280 13.41 67.40 -41.35
C ARG A 280 13.52 67.67 -42.85
N SER A 281 14.71 67.99 -43.36
CA SER A 281 14.95 68.24 -44.80
C SER A 281 15.96 67.27 -45.42
N PRO A 282 15.77 66.78 -46.67
CA PRO A 282 14.54 66.72 -47.47
C PRO A 282 13.99 65.29 -47.64
N ILE A 283 12.66 65.19 -47.64
CA ILE A 283 11.91 64.07 -48.22
C ILE A 283 12.15 64.12 -49.74
N ILE A 284 12.94 63.17 -50.25
CA ILE A 284 13.34 63.09 -51.66
C ILE A 284 12.10 62.84 -52.54
N CYS A 285 11.88 63.72 -53.52
CA CYS A 285 10.96 63.51 -54.63
C CYS A 285 11.35 62.26 -55.43
N ALA A 286 10.46 61.27 -55.53
CA ALA A 286 10.57 60.23 -56.56
C ALA A 286 10.24 60.82 -57.95
N PRO A 287 11.08 60.65 -58.98
CA PRO A 287 10.78 61.14 -60.32
C PRO A 287 9.78 60.24 -61.06
N THR A 288 8.87 60.89 -61.77
CA THR A 288 7.87 60.33 -62.68
C THR A 288 8.50 59.68 -63.92
N LYS A 289 7.75 58.75 -64.52
CA LYS A 289 8.17 57.66 -65.43
C LYS A 289 8.69 58.05 -66.84
N THR A 290 9.76 57.33 -67.26
CA THR A 290 10.07 56.71 -68.60
C THR A 290 10.42 57.58 -69.83
N PRO A 291 11.10 57.04 -70.89
CA PRO A 291 11.88 55.79 -71.06
C PRO A 291 13.31 56.01 -71.64
N LEU A 292 14.24 55.04 -71.55
CA LEU A 292 15.13 54.68 -72.68
C LEU A 292 15.92 53.39 -72.43
N CYS A 293 16.14 52.68 -73.52
CA CYS A 293 16.62 51.30 -73.67
C CYS A 293 18.09 51.03 -73.31
N GLN A 294 18.31 49.78 -72.87
CA GLN A 294 19.42 48.85 -73.12
C GLN A 294 20.88 49.31 -72.93
N TRP A 295 21.64 48.61 -72.08
CA TRP A 295 22.58 47.55 -72.51
C TRP A 295 23.27 46.84 -71.32
N ASN A 296 23.10 45.51 -71.30
CA ASN A 296 23.97 44.38 -70.91
C ASN A 296 25.00 44.45 -69.75
N GLY A 297 24.94 43.41 -68.88
CA GLY A 297 26.10 42.85 -68.19
C GLY A 297 25.76 41.88 -67.05
N SER A 298 25.60 40.59 -67.37
CA SER A 298 26.05 39.38 -66.61
C SER A 298 26.18 39.47 -65.07
N THR A 299 25.72 38.57 -64.20
CA THR A 299 25.69 37.09 -64.27
C THR A 299 25.18 36.53 -62.92
N LYS A 300 24.55 35.33 -62.98
CA LYS A 300 24.48 34.23 -61.97
C LYS A 300 23.54 34.45 -60.77
N CYS A 301 22.35 33.84 -60.76
CA CYS A 301 22.04 32.41 -60.53
C CYS A 301 22.65 31.84 -59.25
N SER A 302 21.80 31.72 -58.23
CA SER A 302 21.92 30.76 -57.13
C SER A 302 21.53 29.37 -57.64
N GLU A 303 22.44 28.41 -57.50
CA GLU A 303 22.13 26.99 -57.35
C GLU A 303 23.38 26.31 -56.79
N ALA A 304 23.22 25.65 -55.64
CA ALA A 304 23.63 24.26 -55.41
C ALA A 304 23.97 24.00 -53.94
N SER A 305 23.27 22.98 -53.42
CA SER A 305 23.69 21.97 -52.43
C SER A 305 23.93 22.40 -50.99
#